data_AF-A0A497S6L6-F1
#
_entry.id   AF-A0A497S6L6-F1
#
_cell.length_a   1.000
_cell.length_b   1.000
_cell.length_c   1.000
_cell.angle_alpha   90.00
_cell.angle_beta   90.00
_cell.angle_gamma   90.00
#
_symmetry.space_group_name_H-M   'P 1'
#
loop_
_entity.id
_entity.type
_entity.pdbx_description
1 polymer ?
#
loop_
_entity_poly.entity_id
_entity_poly.type
_entity_poly.pdbx_seq_one_letter_code
_entity_poly.pdbx_strand_id
1 'polypeptide(L)'
;MVLSNATQSGSIINNRTKFEETFNLSYRFINRAEYNETRPLVYLTDPDGNMPPNNTKYMYGRFRNASNEYFWMLEIDDGSCEDNEFYIGDEAHTKWTTGSVNFANPGCVAGLTNSPGTGIGACRVGTLTNNSVLSGAGTTSRYGYANILIGTEKYCVVVVNCTRVFFSHWNRDFPFNLCTSPYARYAWDSSLDGPLTPGDSFVMGIKVRVPFGIYEGNSNQGYITAIVNDV
;
A
#
# COMPACT_ATOMS: atom_id res chain seq x y z
N MET A 1 -49.74 -10.37 -8.06
CA MET A 1 -48.75 -10.29 -9.15
C MET A 1 -47.46 -10.90 -8.61
N VAL A 2 -47.15 -12.12 -9.04
CA VAL A 2 -46.00 -12.88 -8.57
C VAL A 2 -44.79 -12.39 -9.35
N LEU A 3 -43.84 -11.75 -8.68
CA LEU A 3 -42.55 -11.39 -9.27
C LEU A 3 -41.70 -12.66 -9.30
N SER A 4 -41.43 -13.13 -10.51
CA SER A 4 -40.61 -14.32 -10.80
C SER A 4 -39.16 -14.13 -10.34
N ASN A 5 -38.62 -15.17 -9.71
CA ASN A 5 -37.20 -15.32 -9.39
C ASN A 5 -36.33 -15.05 -10.62
N ALA A 6 -35.39 -14.10 -10.50
CA ALA A 6 -34.29 -13.98 -11.43
C ALA A 6 -33.42 -15.25 -11.30
N THR A 7 -33.47 -16.10 -12.31
CA THR A 7 -32.55 -17.22 -12.50
C THR A 7 -31.12 -16.69 -12.50
N GLN A 8 -30.39 -17.03 -11.45
CA GLN A 8 -28.96 -16.83 -11.33
C GLN A 8 -28.28 -17.67 -12.42
N SER A 9 -28.00 -17.05 -13.56
CA SER A 9 -27.37 -17.72 -14.70
C SER A 9 -25.96 -18.16 -14.30
N GLY A 10 -25.73 -19.48 -14.28
CA GLY A 10 -24.46 -20.16 -13.96
C GLY A 10 -23.33 -19.89 -14.95
N SER A 11 -23.32 -18.75 -15.63
CA SER A 11 -22.35 -18.36 -16.64
C SER A 11 -21.20 -17.48 -16.10
N ILE A 12 -21.29 -16.97 -14.87
CA ILE A 12 -20.29 -16.02 -14.33
C ILE A 12 -18.98 -16.73 -13.90
N ILE A 13 -19.03 -18.03 -13.61
CA ILE A 13 -17.88 -18.76 -13.04
C ILE A 13 -16.82 -19.15 -14.09
N ASN A 14 -17.17 -19.20 -15.38
CA ASN A 14 -16.24 -19.63 -16.45
C ASN A 14 -15.48 -18.47 -17.13
N ASN A 15 -15.63 -17.23 -16.66
CA ASN A 15 -15.20 -16.03 -17.38
C ASN A 15 -14.12 -15.20 -16.66
N ARG A 16 -13.36 -15.81 -15.76
CA ARG A 16 -12.29 -15.10 -15.02
C ARG A 16 -11.28 -14.43 -15.98
N THR A 17 -10.83 -15.17 -16.99
CA THR A 17 -9.90 -14.69 -18.02
C THR A 17 -10.53 -13.64 -18.94
N LYS A 18 -11.78 -13.83 -19.36
CA LYS A 18 -12.45 -12.89 -20.27
C LYS A 18 -12.80 -11.56 -19.61
N PHE A 19 -13.13 -11.55 -18.31
CA PHE A 19 -13.36 -10.32 -17.54
C PHE A 19 -12.04 -9.57 -17.28
N GLU A 20 -10.95 -10.28 -16.97
CA GLU A 20 -9.62 -9.68 -16.78
C GLU A 20 -9.03 -9.12 -18.10
N GLU A 21 -9.24 -9.81 -19.22
CA GLU A 21 -8.80 -9.39 -20.57
C GLU A 21 -9.64 -8.23 -21.15
N THR A 22 -10.96 -8.19 -20.89
CA THR A 22 -11.84 -7.15 -21.46
C THR A 22 -11.63 -5.78 -20.81
N PHE A 23 -11.13 -5.72 -19.58
CA PHE A 23 -11.05 -4.47 -18.79
C PHE A 23 -9.62 -4.06 -18.39
N ASN A 24 -8.57 -4.77 -18.83
CA ASN A 24 -7.16 -4.45 -18.53
C ASN A 24 -6.92 -4.12 -17.04
N LEU A 25 -7.53 -4.89 -16.15
CA LEU A 25 -7.65 -4.53 -14.73
C LEU A 25 -6.33 -4.73 -14.00
N SER A 26 -5.59 -3.64 -13.84
CA SER A 26 -4.47 -3.57 -12.89
C SER A 26 -5.01 -3.55 -11.46
N TYR A 27 -4.93 -4.69 -10.77
CA TYR A 27 -5.38 -4.80 -9.38
C TYR A 27 -4.35 -4.23 -8.41
N ARG A 28 -4.76 -3.21 -7.65
CA ARG A 28 -3.96 -2.58 -6.60
C ARG A 28 -4.81 -2.38 -5.35
N PHE A 29 -4.18 -2.20 -4.20
CA PHE A 29 -4.92 -1.82 -3.00
C PHE A 29 -5.54 -0.44 -3.14
N ILE A 30 -6.78 -0.32 -2.68
CA ILE A 30 -7.48 0.97 -2.59
C ILE A 30 -6.79 1.82 -1.53
N ASN A 31 -6.71 1.29 -0.30
CA ASN A 31 -6.02 1.88 0.83
C ASN A 31 -5.69 0.76 1.84
N ARG A 32 -4.48 0.72 2.38
CA ARG A 32 -4.04 -0.26 3.36
C ARG A 32 -3.23 0.41 4.45
N ALA A 33 -3.71 0.30 5.69
CA ALA A 33 -2.99 0.72 6.88
C ALA A 33 -2.08 -0.40 7.39
N GLU A 34 -0.82 -0.08 7.62
CA GLU A 34 0.17 -0.88 8.28
C GLU A 34 0.58 -0.24 9.61
N TYR A 35 0.93 -1.08 10.57
CA TYR A 35 1.30 -0.70 11.92
C TYR A 35 2.63 -1.33 12.27
N ASN A 36 3.28 -0.81 13.32
CA ASN A 36 4.55 -1.36 13.79
C ASN A 36 4.37 -2.81 14.21
N GLU A 37 5.32 -3.66 13.87
CA GLU A 37 5.32 -5.05 14.32
C GLU A 37 5.50 -5.10 15.85
N THR A 38 4.57 -5.77 16.52
CA THR A 38 4.61 -5.95 17.99
C THR A 38 5.54 -7.08 18.41
N ARG A 39 5.87 -7.98 17.48
CA ARG A 39 6.78 -9.10 17.68
C ARG A 39 8.05 -8.88 16.86
N PRO A 40 9.24 -8.96 17.46
CA PRO A 40 10.49 -8.75 16.74
C PRO A 40 10.64 -9.69 15.54
N LEU A 41 11.02 -9.13 14.40
CA LEU A 41 11.37 -9.89 13.20
C LEU A 41 12.84 -10.28 13.25
N VAL A 42 13.16 -11.46 13.79
CA VAL A 42 14.53 -11.95 14.06
C VAL A 42 15.39 -12.26 12.82
N TYR A 43 14.86 -12.00 11.63
CA TYR A 43 15.49 -12.25 10.34
C TYR A 43 15.53 -11.00 9.45
N LEU A 44 15.12 -9.85 10.01
CA LEU A 44 15.12 -8.56 9.35
C LEU A 44 16.28 -7.74 9.89
N THR A 45 17.12 -7.20 9.01
CA THR A 45 18.27 -6.36 9.38
C THR A 45 17.94 -4.90 9.15
N ASP A 46 18.17 -4.04 10.15
CA ASP A 46 17.96 -2.60 10.06
C ASP A 46 19.10 -1.86 9.34
N PRO A 47 18.93 -0.56 9.01
CA PRO A 47 19.96 0.23 8.33
C PRO A 47 21.29 0.34 9.07
N ASP A 48 21.30 0.20 10.39
CA ASP A 48 22.50 0.21 11.22
C ASP A 48 23.16 -1.19 11.30
N GLY A 49 22.54 -2.21 10.71
CA GLY A 49 23.04 -3.58 10.69
C GLY A 49 22.57 -4.48 11.84
N ASN A 50 21.63 -4.03 12.68
CA ASN A 50 21.11 -4.86 13.77
C ASN A 50 20.05 -5.85 13.26
N MET A 51 20.08 -7.07 13.79
CA MET A 51 19.09 -8.11 13.54
C MET A 51 18.78 -8.85 14.87
N PRO A 52 17.57 -8.72 15.44
CA PRO A 52 16.42 -7.98 14.94
C PRO A 52 16.62 -6.45 14.92
N PRO A 53 15.77 -5.69 14.22
CA PRO A 53 15.86 -4.24 14.12
C PRO A 53 15.73 -3.53 15.47
N ASN A 54 16.43 -2.41 15.65
CA ASN A 54 16.28 -1.54 16.81
C ASN A 54 14.92 -0.81 16.78
N ASN A 55 13.99 -1.25 17.63
CA ASN A 55 12.64 -0.70 17.71
C ASN A 55 12.52 0.67 18.40
N THR A 56 13.60 1.20 18.96
CA THR A 56 13.64 2.59 19.47
C THR A 56 13.95 3.58 18.37
N LYS A 57 14.61 3.12 17.29
CA LYS A 57 15.05 3.94 16.16
C LYS A 57 14.24 3.72 14.89
N TYR A 58 13.73 2.52 14.70
CA TYR A 58 12.96 2.16 13.52
C TYR A 58 11.58 1.61 13.90
N MET A 59 10.57 2.17 13.26
CA MET A 59 9.28 1.52 13.09
C MET A 59 9.36 0.62 11.86
N TYR A 60 8.91 -0.63 11.94
CA TYR A 60 8.99 -1.55 10.82
C TYR A 60 7.81 -2.50 10.75
N GLY A 61 7.57 -3.04 9.57
CA GLY A 61 6.49 -3.99 9.39
C GLY A 61 6.48 -4.71 8.06
N ARG A 62 5.36 -5.39 7.83
CA ARG A 62 5.12 -6.22 6.66
C ARG A 62 4.01 -5.62 5.81
N PHE A 63 4.34 -5.17 4.62
CA PHE A 63 3.35 -4.86 3.60
C PHE A 63 3.03 -6.11 2.81
N ARG A 64 1.74 -6.46 2.66
CA ARG A 64 1.35 -7.67 1.92
C ARG A 64 0.53 -7.31 0.71
N ASN A 65 1.00 -7.71 -0.46
CA ASN A 65 0.30 -7.62 -1.73
C ASN A 65 0.20 -8.99 -2.36
N ALA A 66 -0.97 -9.62 -2.32
CA ALA A 66 -1.11 -10.99 -2.78
C ALA A 66 -0.39 -12.01 -1.91
N SER A 67 0.13 -13.01 -2.60
CA SER A 67 1.12 -13.97 -2.14
C SER A 67 2.50 -13.35 -1.89
N ASN A 68 2.67 -12.04 -2.10
CA ASN A 68 3.92 -11.34 -1.88
C ASN A 68 3.86 -10.55 -0.56
N GLU A 69 4.80 -10.82 0.33
CA GLU A 69 5.06 -10.02 1.52
C GLU A 69 6.34 -9.21 1.30
N TYR A 70 6.32 -7.93 1.66
CA TYR A 70 7.45 -7.02 1.57
C TYR A 70 7.67 -6.41 2.95
N PHE A 71 8.91 -6.03 3.24
CA PHE A 71 9.26 -5.40 4.51
C PHE A 71 9.50 -3.91 4.30
N TRP A 72 9.05 -3.11 5.26
CA TRP A 72 9.29 -1.67 5.28
C TRP A 72 9.86 -1.27 6.63
N MET A 73 10.63 -0.18 6.63
CA MET A 73 11.09 0.50 7.83
C MET A 73 10.94 2.01 7.68
N LEU A 74 10.83 2.68 8.81
CA LEU A 74 10.73 4.12 8.93
C LEU A 74 11.60 4.51 10.12
N GLU A 75 12.51 5.44 9.91
CA GLU A 75 13.24 6.06 11.01
C GLU A 75 12.30 6.92 11.86
N ILE A 76 12.39 6.78 13.19
CA ILE A 76 11.50 7.44 14.15
C ILE A 76 12.26 8.17 15.27
N ASP A 77 13.58 8.33 15.16
CA ASP A 77 14.45 8.89 16.20
C ASP A 77 14.05 10.31 16.65
N ASP A 78 13.52 11.13 15.74
CA ASP A 78 13.10 12.51 16.02
C ASP A 78 11.63 12.62 16.49
N GLY A 79 10.87 11.52 16.40
CA GLY A 79 9.44 11.45 16.73
C GLY A 79 8.50 12.25 15.81
N SER A 80 8.96 12.77 14.67
CA SER A 80 8.12 13.52 13.72
C SER A 80 7.51 12.59 12.66
N CYS A 81 8.35 11.74 12.04
CA CYS A 81 8.02 10.85 10.93
C CYS A 81 7.48 11.54 9.68
N GLU A 82 7.79 12.83 9.51
CA GLU A 82 7.24 13.65 8.42
C GLU A 82 8.24 13.82 7.28
N ASP A 83 9.52 13.83 7.62
CA ASP A 83 10.68 14.01 6.75
C ASP A 83 11.78 12.99 7.04
N ASN A 84 11.44 11.88 7.68
CA ASN A 84 12.37 10.80 8.00
C ASN A 84 12.63 9.90 6.80
N GLU A 85 13.70 9.10 6.89
CA GLU A 85 13.98 8.08 5.90
C GLU A 85 12.97 6.92 5.98
N PHE A 86 12.38 6.62 4.83
CA PHE A 86 11.54 5.46 4.62
C PHE A 86 12.30 4.43 3.78
N TYR A 87 12.16 3.17 4.18
CA TYR A 87 12.84 2.03 3.59
C TYR A 87 11.80 1.01 3.14
N ILE A 88 11.98 0.42 1.96
CA ILE A 88 11.06 -0.60 1.43
C ILE A 88 11.82 -1.64 0.61
N GLY A 89 11.55 -2.91 0.90
CA GLY A 89 12.11 -4.04 0.17
C GLY A 89 11.44 -4.23 -1.19
N ASP A 90 12.18 -4.75 -2.17
CA ASP A 90 11.69 -4.94 -3.54
C ASP A 90 11.38 -6.37 -3.91
N GLU A 91 12.13 -7.33 -3.35
CA GLU A 91 11.83 -8.73 -3.54
C GLU A 91 10.82 -9.22 -2.51
N ALA A 92 9.78 -9.84 -3.03
CA ALA A 92 8.76 -10.47 -2.22
C ALA A 92 9.31 -11.64 -1.40
N HIS A 93 9.01 -11.62 -0.12
CA HIS A 93 8.98 -12.81 0.72
C HIS A 93 7.81 -13.69 0.29
N THR A 94 8.14 -14.94 -0.06
CA THR A 94 7.18 -15.95 -0.48
C THR A 94 7.53 -17.30 0.14
N LYS A 95 6.77 -18.35 -0.15
CA LYS A 95 7.13 -19.72 0.24
C LYS A 95 8.52 -20.15 -0.24
N TRP A 96 9.01 -19.58 -1.34
CA TRP A 96 10.22 -20.03 -2.03
C TRP A 96 11.38 -19.06 -1.90
N THR A 97 11.12 -17.83 -1.47
CA THR A 97 12.08 -16.74 -1.45
C THR A 97 12.03 -16.01 -0.12
N THR A 98 13.21 -15.74 0.45
CA THR A 98 13.32 -14.94 1.68
C THR A 98 12.82 -13.50 1.46
N GLY A 99 12.94 -12.97 0.24
CA GLY A 99 12.65 -11.57 -0.07
C GLY A 99 13.73 -10.63 0.46
N SER A 100 13.49 -9.33 0.30
CA SER A 100 14.42 -8.28 0.74
C SER A 100 14.27 -8.02 2.24
N VAL A 101 15.16 -8.65 3.02
CA VAL A 101 15.16 -8.61 4.48
C VAL A 101 16.39 -7.90 5.07
N ASN A 102 17.29 -7.39 4.24
CA ASN A 102 18.48 -6.69 4.69
C ASN A 102 18.46 -5.23 4.23
N PHE A 103 18.25 -4.31 5.19
CA PHE A 103 18.23 -2.87 4.94
C PHE A 103 19.54 -2.17 5.33
N ALA A 104 20.56 -2.92 5.75
CA ALA A 104 21.83 -2.36 6.22
C ALA A 104 22.47 -1.44 5.18
N ASN A 105 22.92 -0.25 5.61
CA ASN A 105 23.60 0.70 4.75
C ASN A 105 25.06 0.26 4.47
N PRO A 106 25.59 0.51 3.26
CA PRO A 106 25.00 1.24 2.13
C PRO A 106 24.20 0.35 1.14
N GLY A 107 23.52 -0.69 1.60
CA GLY A 107 22.87 -1.70 0.75
C GLY A 107 21.64 -1.23 -0.02
N CYS A 108 20.89 -0.25 0.48
CA CYS A 108 19.68 0.24 -0.19
C CYS A 108 19.97 1.28 -1.28
N VAL A 109 19.20 1.22 -2.36
CA VAL A 109 19.27 2.21 -3.45
C VAL A 109 18.54 3.48 -3.06
N ALA A 110 19.24 4.61 -3.12
CA ALA A 110 18.64 5.93 -2.90
C ALA A 110 17.57 6.23 -3.95
N GLY A 111 16.41 6.71 -3.51
CA GLY A 111 15.22 7.00 -4.31
C GLY A 111 14.14 5.93 -4.19
N LEU A 112 13.01 6.28 -3.59
CA LEU A 112 11.85 5.39 -3.38
C LEU A 112 11.16 4.92 -4.69
N THR A 113 11.51 5.50 -5.83
CA THR A 113 10.98 5.14 -7.15
C THR A 113 12.01 4.42 -8.04
N ASN A 114 13.25 4.24 -7.58
CA ASN A 114 14.31 3.60 -8.35
C ASN A 114 14.14 2.07 -8.33
N SER A 115 14.80 1.33 -9.22
CA SER A 115 14.79 -0.13 -9.15
C SER A 115 16.02 -0.59 -8.37
N PRO A 116 15.88 -1.15 -7.17
CA PRO A 116 16.95 -1.93 -6.58
C PRO A 116 17.10 -3.22 -7.40
N GLY A 117 18.29 -3.84 -7.32
CA GLY A 117 18.58 -5.08 -8.04
C GLY A 117 17.81 -6.27 -7.48
N THR A 118 18.47 -7.43 -7.41
CA THR A 118 17.87 -8.66 -6.86
C THR A 118 18.57 -9.09 -5.58
N GLY A 119 17.91 -9.96 -4.81
CA GLY A 119 18.40 -10.57 -3.59
C GLY A 119 17.95 -9.89 -2.29
N ILE A 120 18.51 -10.41 -1.19
CA ILE A 120 18.12 -10.07 0.18
C ILE A 120 18.36 -8.59 0.55
N GLY A 121 19.27 -7.92 -0.15
CA GLY A 121 19.59 -6.50 0.02
C GLY A 121 18.90 -5.58 -1.00
N ALA A 122 17.98 -6.10 -1.82
CA ALA A 122 17.25 -5.29 -2.79
C ALA A 122 16.22 -4.38 -2.11
N CYS A 123 16.67 -3.24 -1.59
CA CYS A 123 15.82 -2.26 -0.92
C CYS A 123 15.99 -0.86 -1.51
N ARG A 124 14.97 -0.03 -1.31
CA ARG A 124 14.99 1.40 -1.61
C ARG A 124 15.01 2.19 -0.31
N VAL A 125 15.60 3.37 -0.35
CA VAL A 125 15.57 4.36 0.73
C VAL A 125 15.26 5.74 0.17
N GLY A 126 14.50 6.54 0.90
CA GLY A 126 14.36 7.96 0.60
C GLY A 126 13.60 8.71 1.69
N THR A 127 13.79 10.02 1.70
CA THR A 127 13.17 10.95 2.65
C THR A 127 11.70 11.18 2.30
N LEU A 128 10.83 11.14 3.30
CA LEU A 128 9.44 11.56 3.15
C LEU A 128 9.35 13.09 2.92
N THR A 129 8.30 13.54 2.27
CA THR A 129 7.98 14.97 2.18
C THR A 129 7.01 15.33 3.29
N ASN A 130 7.38 16.32 4.11
CA ASN A 130 6.54 16.84 5.19
C ASN A 130 5.31 17.56 4.63
N ASN A 131 4.15 17.27 5.21
CA ASN A 131 2.92 18.02 5.00
C ASN A 131 2.07 18.10 6.29
N SER A 132 2.67 18.54 7.40
CA SER A 132 1.94 18.75 8.66
C SER A 132 0.77 19.71 8.46
N VAL A 133 -0.37 19.42 9.11
CA VAL A 133 -1.56 20.29 9.09
C VAL A 133 -1.91 20.72 10.51
N LEU A 134 -1.95 22.03 10.76
CA LEU A 134 -2.53 22.59 11.99
C LEU A 134 -4.05 22.48 11.94
N SER A 135 -4.67 21.87 12.94
CA SER A 135 -6.10 22.02 13.18
C SER A 135 -6.41 23.35 13.88
N GLY A 136 -7.62 23.86 13.70
CA GLY A 136 -8.09 25.08 14.38
C GLY A 136 -8.14 24.99 15.91
N ALA A 137 -7.94 23.79 16.49
CA ALA A 137 -7.82 23.56 17.93
C ALA A 137 -6.36 23.53 18.43
N GLY A 138 -5.39 23.90 17.58
CA GLY A 138 -3.97 23.93 17.94
C GLY A 138 -3.30 22.56 17.99
N THR A 139 -3.96 21.51 17.49
CA THR A 139 -3.34 20.19 17.33
C THR A 139 -2.78 20.03 15.92
N THR A 140 -1.51 19.63 15.80
CA THR A 140 -0.88 19.35 14.50
C THR A 140 -1.08 17.88 14.15
N SER A 141 -1.77 17.62 13.04
CA SER A 141 -1.72 16.30 12.40
C SER A 141 -0.46 16.23 11.55
N ARG A 142 0.43 15.30 11.89
CA ARG A 142 1.71 15.12 11.23
C ARG A 142 1.61 14.14 10.07
N TYR A 143 2.08 14.56 8.89
CA TYR A 143 2.05 13.76 7.67
C TYR A 143 3.41 13.79 6.99
N GLY A 144 3.94 12.61 6.69
CA GLY A 144 5.01 12.41 5.71
C GLY A 144 4.48 11.63 4.53
N TYR A 145 4.82 11.98 3.30
CA TYR A 145 4.37 11.24 2.12
C TYR A 145 5.48 11.02 1.10
N ALA A 146 5.36 9.96 0.30
CA ALA A 146 6.24 9.75 -0.84
C ALA A 146 5.58 8.89 -1.93
N ASN A 147 6.07 9.06 -3.15
CA ASN A 147 5.84 8.13 -4.24
C ASN A 147 6.77 6.93 -4.07
N ILE A 148 6.21 5.72 -4.12
CA ILE A 148 7.00 4.50 -3.97
C ILE A 148 6.76 3.50 -5.09
N LEU A 149 7.82 2.80 -5.47
CA LEU A 149 7.77 1.63 -6.33
C LEU A 149 8.05 0.38 -5.47
N ILE A 150 7.22 -0.65 -5.59
CA ILE A 150 7.38 -1.95 -4.94
C ILE A 150 7.24 -3.03 -6.02
N GLY A 151 8.34 -3.70 -6.36
CA GLY A 151 8.43 -4.49 -7.58
C GLY A 151 8.09 -3.61 -8.79
N THR A 152 7.00 -3.94 -9.49
CA THR A 152 6.46 -3.14 -10.61
C THR A 152 5.28 -2.26 -10.23
N GLU A 153 4.88 -2.28 -8.95
CA GLU A 153 3.68 -1.62 -8.46
C GLU A 153 4.00 -0.24 -7.88
N LYS A 154 3.25 0.77 -8.30
CA LYS A 154 3.35 2.15 -7.86
C LYS A 154 2.29 2.44 -6.80
N TYR A 155 2.71 2.99 -5.67
CA TYR A 155 1.84 3.40 -4.58
C TYR A 155 2.22 4.79 -4.06
N CYS A 156 1.26 5.47 -3.46
CA CYS A 156 1.51 6.56 -2.54
C CYS A 156 1.64 5.99 -1.13
N VAL A 157 2.78 6.27 -0.47
CA VAL A 157 2.95 6.00 0.95
C VAL A 157 2.67 7.27 1.75
N VAL A 158 1.95 7.13 2.85
CA VAL A 158 1.70 8.22 3.79
C VAL A 158 1.91 7.71 5.21
N VAL A 159 2.72 8.41 5.99
CA VAL A 159 2.89 8.19 7.42
C VAL A 159 2.09 9.22 8.19
N VAL A 160 1.38 8.79 9.24
CA VAL A 160 0.57 9.66 10.09
C VAL A 160 1.05 9.55 11.54
N ASN A 161 1.51 10.67 12.11
CA ASN A 161 1.89 10.80 13.52
C ASN A 161 2.83 9.68 14.03
N CYS A 162 3.74 9.14 13.22
CA CYS A 162 4.58 7.97 13.58
C CYS A 162 3.82 6.71 14.03
N THR A 163 2.51 6.60 13.77
CA THR A 163 1.68 5.50 14.32
C THR A 163 1.18 4.55 13.24
N ARG A 164 1.03 5.04 12.01
CA ARG A 164 0.43 4.30 10.90
C ARG A 164 1.14 4.66 9.61
N VAL A 165 1.35 3.65 8.78
CA VAL A 165 1.85 3.79 7.42
C VAL A 165 0.75 3.33 6.47
N PHE A 166 0.35 4.17 5.54
CA PHE A 166 -0.68 3.87 4.56
C PHE A 166 -0.06 3.66 3.19
N PHE A 167 -0.55 2.65 2.47
CA PHE A 167 -0.26 2.40 1.07
C PHE A 167 -1.55 2.56 0.28
N SER A 168 -1.58 3.50 -0.67
CA SER A 168 -2.76 3.82 -1.48
C SER A 168 -2.41 3.93 -2.96
N HIS A 169 -3.36 3.61 -3.82
CA HIS A 169 -3.24 3.89 -5.26
C HIS A 169 -4.52 4.50 -5.84
N TRP A 170 -5.69 3.96 -5.49
CA TRP A 170 -6.98 4.38 -6.05
C TRP A 170 -7.75 5.39 -5.18
N ASN A 171 -7.08 5.93 -4.17
CA ASN A 171 -7.62 7.00 -3.35
C ASN A 171 -6.73 8.23 -3.48
N ARG A 172 -7.32 9.34 -3.95
CA ARG A 172 -6.69 10.66 -4.01
C ARG A 172 -7.25 11.65 -3.00
N ASP A 173 -8.12 11.23 -2.08
CA ASP A 173 -8.49 12.08 -0.95
C ASP A 173 -7.24 12.45 -0.14
N PHE A 174 -7.27 13.60 0.51
CA PHE A 174 -6.18 14.01 1.40
C PHE A 174 -5.91 12.93 2.45
N PRO A 175 -4.64 12.55 2.69
CA PRO A 175 -3.39 13.15 2.20
C PRO A 175 -2.79 12.54 0.91
N PHE A 176 -3.49 11.62 0.24
CA PHE A 176 -2.96 10.94 -0.95
C PHE A 176 -2.98 11.81 -2.21
N ASN A 177 -3.74 12.92 -2.23
CA ASN A 177 -3.68 13.93 -3.31
C ASN A 177 -2.28 14.54 -3.50
N LEU A 178 -1.43 14.48 -2.47
CA LEU A 178 -0.06 14.99 -2.46
C LEU A 178 0.90 14.16 -3.34
N CYS A 179 0.60 12.87 -3.53
CA CYS A 179 1.34 12.02 -4.45
C CYS A 179 0.94 12.29 -5.90
N THR A 180 1.90 12.15 -6.81
CA THR A 180 1.67 12.42 -8.24
C THR A 180 1.08 11.21 -8.96
N SER A 181 0.40 11.43 -10.09
CA SER A 181 0.07 10.33 -11.00
C SER A 181 1.37 9.74 -11.58
N PRO A 182 1.50 8.42 -11.71
CA PRO A 182 0.49 7.39 -11.49
C PRO A 182 0.55 6.71 -10.11
N TYR A 183 1.12 7.32 -9.07
CA TYR A 183 1.25 6.72 -7.74
C TYR A 183 -0.02 6.81 -6.90
N ALA A 184 -0.79 7.89 -7.07
CA ALA A 184 -2.16 8.03 -6.60
C ALA A 184 -3.07 8.50 -7.74
N ARG A 185 -4.26 7.90 -7.87
CA ARG A 185 -5.26 8.15 -8.90
C ARG A 185 -6.67 8.08 -8.32
N TYR A 186 -7.58 8.84 -8.91
CA TYR A 186 -9.01 8.61 -8.67
C TYR A 186 -9.41 7.25 -9.28
N ALA A 187 -10.43 6.63 -8.70
CA ALA A 187 -11.05 5.45 -9.32
C ALA A 187 -11.73 5.80 -10.66
N TRP A 188 -12.16 7.06 -10.81
CA TRP A 188 -12.69 7.66 -12.02
C TRP A 188 -12.26 9.13 -12.09
N ASP A 189 -11.67 9.56 -13.20
CA ASP A 189 -11.25 10.95 -13.42
C ASP A 189 -11.99 11.52 -14.63
N SER A 190 -12.89 12.48 -14.42
CA SER A 190 -13.71 13.02 -15.50
C SER A 190 -12.91 13.70 -16.62
N SER A 191 -11.69 14.15 -16.33
CA SER A 191 -10.80 14.75 -17.31
C SER A 191 -10.13 13.72 -18.24
N LEU A 192 -10.01 12.47 -17.79
CA LEU A 192 -9.38 11.37 -18.52
C LEU A 192 -10.39 10.36 -19.06
N ASP A 193 -11.38 10.01 -18.24
CA ASP A 193 -12.37 8.96 -18.47
C ASP A 193 -13.71 9.52 -18.99
N GLY A 194 -13.91 10.84 -18.90
CA GLY A 194 -15.13 11.55 -19.28
C GLY A 194 -16.10 11.75 -18.11
N PRO A 195 -17.04 12.70 -18.21
CA PRO A 195 -18.02 12.93 -17.14
C PRO A 195 -18.97 11.73 -17.00
N LEU A 196 -19.25 11.32 -15.76
CA LEU A 196 -20.36 10.40 -15.48
C LEU A 196 -21.67 11.18 -15.57
N THR A 197 -22.56 10.79 -16.49
CA THR A 197 -23.89 11.39 -16.62
C THR A 197 -24.93 10.58 -15.82
N PRO A 198 -26.09 11.16 -15.46
CA PRO A 198 -27.12 10.43 -14.74
C PRO A 198 -27.55 9.17 -15.50
N GLY A 199 -27.36 8.00 -14.88
CA GLY A 199 -27.64 6.69 -15.48
C GLY A 199 -26.39 5.93 -15.94
N ASP A 200 -25.23 6.57 -15.96
CA ASP A 200 -23.96 5.89 -16.25
C ASP A 200 -23.49 5.04 -15.08
N SER A 201 -22.67 4.04 -15.41
CA SER A 201 -21.99 3.19 -14.45
C SER A 201 -20.63 2.79 -14.97
N PHE A 202 -19.67 2.62 -14.07
CA PHE A 202 -18.38 2.01 -14.38
C PHE A 202 -18.13 0.84 -13.42
N VAL A 203 -17.25 -0.07 -13.83
CA VAL A 203 -16.95 -1.28 -13.08
C VAL A 203 -15.52 -1.20 -12.56
N MET A 204 -15.35 -1.45 -11.26
CA MET A 204 -14.02 -1.58 -10.64
C MET A 204 -13.84 -2.99 -10.10
N GLY A 205 -12.77 -3.65 -10.53
CA GLY A 205 -12.38 -4.95 -10.00
C GLY A 205 -11.67 -4.81 -8.66
N ILE A 206 -12.26 -5.33 -7.58
CA ILE A 206 -11.61 -5.42 -6.27
C ILE A 206 -11.11 -6.84 -6.06
N LYS A 207 -9.80 -6.99 -5.83
CA LYS A 207 -9.19 -8.30 -5.53
C LYS A 207 -8.67 -8.32 -4.11
N VAL A 208 -9.40 -9.00 -3.23
CA VAL A 208 -8.90 -9.36 -1.90
C VAL A 208 -7.91 -10.49 -2.06
N ARG A 209 -6.72 -10.36 -1.46
CA ARG A 209 -5.70 -11.39 -1.52
C ARG A 209 -5.26 -11.74 -0.12
N VAL A 210 -5.34 -13.03 0.22
CA VAL A 210 -5.02 -13.56 1.54
C VAL A 210 -3.55 -14.04 1.55
N PRO A 211 -2.71 -13.46 2.42
CA PRO A 211 -1.32 -13.88 2.58
C PRO A 211 -1.15 -15.36 2.97
N PHE A 212 -0.01 -15.93 2.62
CA PHE A 212 0.42 -17.23 3.13
C PHE A 212 0.81 -17.13 4.62
N GLY A 213 0.46 -18.14 5.42
CA GLY A 213 0.87 -18.22 6.84
C GLY A 213 -0.06 -17.56 7.85
N ILE A 214 -1.25 -17.10 7.44
CA ILE A 214 -2.30 -16.68 8.38
C ILE A 214 -2.95 -17.94 8.98
N TYR A 215 -3.25 -17.90 10.28
CA TYR A 215 -4.02 -18.95 10.93
C TYR A 215 -5.33 -19.20 10.17
N GLU A 216 -5.59 -20.46 9.85
CA GLU A 216 -6.85 -20.90 9.27
C GLU A 216 -7.99 -20.60 10.26
N GLY A 217 -8.97 -19.80 9.83
CA GLY A 217 -10.10 -19.39 10.63
C GLY A 217 -11.02 -18.46 9.87
N ASN A 218 -12.29 -18.38 10.28
CA ASN A 218 -13.24 -17.51 9.61
C ASN A 218 -12.88 -16.04 9.88
N SER A 219 -12.53 -15.31 8.82
CA SER A 219 -12.62 -13.85 8.84
C SER A 219 -14.09 -13.48 8.66
N ASN A 220 -14.77 -13.14 9.75
CA ASN A 220 -16.22 -12.97 9.72
C ASN A 220 -16.69 -11.66 9.07
N GLN A 221 -15.79 -10.71 8.76
CA GLN A 221 -16.14 -9.41 8.17
C GLN A 221 -14.92 -8.72 7.54
N GLY A 222 -15.11 -8.17 6.34
CA GLY A 222 -14.25 -7.16 5.74
C GLY A 222 -15.13 -6.02 5.25
N TYR A 223 -14.65 -4.78 5.38
CA TYR A 223 -15.39 -3.58 4.99
C TYR A 223 -14.72 -2.91 3.81
N ILE A 224 -15.50 -2.59 2.78
CA ILE A 224 -15.11 -1.71 1.70
C ILE A 224 -16.08 -0.53 1.75
N THR A 225 -15.54 0.67 1.92
CA THR A 225 -16.31 1.90 1.86
C THR A 225 -16.01 2.58 0.53
N ALA A 226 -17.04 2.76 -0.30
CA ALA A 226 -16.98 3.62 -1.47
C ALA A 226 -17.51 5.00 -1.07
N ILE A 227 -16.67 6.03 -1.24
CA ILE A 227 -17.04 7.42 -1.02
C ILE A 227 -17.14 8.07 -2.40
N VAL A 228 -18.26 8.74 -2.65
CA VAL A 228 -18.47 9.54 -3.85
C VAL A 228 -18.63 10.98 -3.38
N ASN A 229 -17.71 11.84 -3.81
CA ASN A 229 -17.72 13.27 -3.54
C ASN A 229 -17.51 14.04 -4.85
N ASP A 230 -18.03 15.26 -4.87
CA ASP A 230 -17.68 16.29 -5.86
C ASP A 230 -16.51 17.08 -5.25
N VAL A 231 -15.33 17.00 -5.86
CA VAL A 231 -14.09 17.65 -5.38
C VAL A 231 -13.54 18.57 -6.45
#